data_AF-A0A397FTH2-F1
#
_entry.id   AF-A0A397FTH2-F1
#
_cell.length_a   1.000
_cell.length_b   1.000
_cell.length_c   1.000
_cell.angle_alpha   90.00
_cell.angle_beta   90.00
_cell.angle_gamma   90.00
#
_symmetry.space_group_name_H-M   'P 1'
#
loop_
_entity.id
_entity.type
_entity.pdbx_description
1 polymer ?
#
loop_
_entity_poly.entity_id
_entity_poly.type
_entity_poly.pdbx_seq_one_letter_code
_entity_poly.pdbx_strand_id
1 'polypeptide(L)'
;MPTDPEAAGRSMRRMLHNQLDLCQHLHRIARDMQTAAATSSLDSQLRARLCALNVSFAGRLSLPLHSKCTLVEFISSECRVLKSPKRPLWLTLETASRTKVRVIFKAGDDVRQDMVTLQLFGLMQQLWRDANIPVQLQLYECVATSPSSGVVEVVGDAITTAAIHKEGGVLGPMQDMRFAKWLETQNASSPKHYMQALDLFRRSAAGYCVATHVLGIGDRHNDNIMVGLMNFKRDQTSFVFTKEMAFALGGTESPFFATFVALCGRALNELRQHVHLISTWLTLMVPANMLELQDVHDIYHVVEALVMDLTPTEAALDFAGKIHTCLGDPYKRIDNTIHNLVHLLRP
;
A
#
# COMPACT_ATOMS: atom_id res chain seq x y z
N MET A 1 7.76 26.38 24.80
CA MET A 1 6.32 26.30 24.47
C MET A 1 5.95 27.65 23.87
N PRO A 2 5.39 27.76 22.65
CA PRO A 2 4.97 29.08 22.16
C PRO A 2 3.74 29.50 22.98
N THR A 3 3.78 30.53 23.85
CA THR A 3 3.79 31.98 23.59
C THR A 3 2.72 32.38 22.56
N ASP A 4 1.58 32.84 23.07
CA ASP A 4 0.42 33.40 22.37
C ASP A 4 -0.42 32.43 21.47
N PRO A 5 -1.62 32.01 21.93
CA PRO A 5 -2.57 31.21 21.15
C PRO A 5 -2.97 31.84 19.82
N GLU A 6 -3.04 33.17 19.72
CA GLU A 6 -3.40 33.83 18.47
C GLU A 6 -2.29 33.71 17.41
N ALA A 7 -1.03 33.78 17.84
CA ALA A 7 0.11 33.57 16.97
C ALA A 7 0.14 32.14 16.41
N ALA A 8 -0.18 31.14 17.24
CA ALA A 8 -0.33 29.75 16.81
C ALA A 8 -1.44 29.58 15.76
N GLY A 9 -2.61 30.21 15.98
CA GLY A 9 -3.72 30.19 15.04
C GLY A 9 -3.38 30.84 13.68
N ARG A 10 -2.70 31.99 13.69
CA ARG A 10 -2.22 32.65 12.46
C ARG A 10 -1.22 31.78 11.69
N SER A 11 -0.29 31.13 12.40
CA SER A 11 0.69 30.23 11.80
C SER A 11 0.03 29.02 11.14
N MET A 12 -0.92 28.38 11.82
CA MET A 12 -1.67 27.23 11.28
C MET A 12 -2.45 27.63 10.02
N ARG A 13 -3.15 28.77 10.03
CA ARG A 13 -3.90 29.25 8.86
C ARG A 13 -3.00 29.46 7.65
N ARG A 14 -1.83 30.07 7.82
CA ARG A 14 -0.86 30.28 6.74
C ARG A 14 -0.34 28.95 6.20
N MET A 15 -0.04 27.99 7.08
CA MET A 15 0.40 26.65 6.66
C MET A 15 -0.66 25.94 5.82
N LEU A 16 -1.92 25.94 6.27
CA LEU A 16 -3.03 25.31 5.55
C LEU A 16 -3.31 25.99 4.19
N HIS A 17 -3.21 27.31 4.12
CA HIS A 17 -3.35 28.05 2.87
C HIS A 17 -2.28 27.65 1.85
N ASN A 18 -1.02 27.61 2.28
CA ASN A 18 0.06 27.21 1.38
C ASN A 18 -0.07 25.74 0.93
N GLN A 19 -0.55 24.85 1.81
CA GLN A 19 -0.84 23.45 1.46
C GLN A 19 -1.92 23.36 0.37
N LEU A 20 -3.01 24.10 0.55
CA LEU A 20 -4.09 24.17 -0.43
C LEU A 20 -3.57 24.68 -1.78
N ASP A 21 -2.79 25.77 -1.77
CA ASP A 21 -2.20 26.33 -2.98
C ASP A 21 -1.30 25.32 -3.69
N LEU A 22 -0.46 24.58 -2.97
CA LEU A 22 0.34 23.53 -3.57
C LEU A 22 -0.55 22.47 -4.23
N CYS A 23 -1.54 21.95 -3.51
CA CYS A 23 -2.43 20.92 -4.03
C CYS A 23 -3.16 21.39 -5.29
N GLN A 24 -3.59 22.65 -5.35
CA GLN A 24 -4.20 23.22 -6.54
C GLN A 24 -3.21 23.32 -7.73
N HIS A 25 -1.96 23.71 -7.50
CA HIS A 25 -0.94 23.73 -8.55
C HIS A 25 -0.65 22.33 -9.08
N LEU A 26 -0.47 21.36 -8.19
CA LEU A 26 -0.27 19.96 -8.57
C LEU A 26 -1.47 19.39 -9.33
N HIS A 27 -2.69 19.73 -8.91
CA HIS A 27 -3.91 19.33 -9.62
C HIS A 27 -3.96 19.88 -11.05
N ARG A 28 -3.63 21.16 -11.26
CA ARG A 28 -3.55 21.76 -12.60
C ARG A 28 -2.50 21.06 -13.45
N ILE A 29 -1.30 20.82 -12.91
CA ILE A 29 -0.22 20.10 -13.60
C ILE A 29 -0.68 18.69 -13.98
N ALA A 30 -1.29 17.95 -13.05
CA ALA A 30 -1.76 16.59 -13.30
C ALA A 30 -2.82 16.55 -14.41
N ARG A 31 -3.78 17.48 -14.40
CA ARG A 31 -4.80 17.60 -15.45
C ARG A 31 -4.18 17.91 -16.82
N ASP A 32 -3.21 18.83 -16.88
CA ASP A 32 -2.48 19.13 -18.11
C ASP A 32 -1.81 17.85 -18.64
N MET A 33 -1.14 17.07 -17.78
CA MET A 33 -0.50 15.80 -18.15
C MET A 33 -1.49 14.74 -18.62
N GLN A 34 -2.71 14.71 -18.08
CA GLN A 34 -3.79 13.80 -18.52
C GLN A 34 -4.30 14.14 -19.93
N THR A 35 -4.44 15.44 -20.22
CA THR A 35 -4.93 15.92 -21.53
C THR A 35 -3.87 15.97 -22.62
N ALA A 36 -2.58 15.90 -22.26
CA ALA A 36 -1.49 15.99 -23.21
C ALA A 36 -1.45 14.80 -24.19
N ALA A 37 -1.10 15.09 -25.46
CA ALA A 37 -1.02 14.08 -26.51
C ALA A 37 0.04 13.00 -26.20
N ALA A 38 -0.17 11.78 -26.71
CA ALA A 38 0.71 10.63 -26.46
C ALA A 38 2.16 10.83 -26.96
N THR A 39 2.37 11.70 -27.95
CA THR A 39 3.69 12.03 -28.50
C THR A 39 4.50 13.02 -27.66
N SER A 40 3.90 13.59 -26.61
CA SER A 40 4.52 14.64 -25.82
C SER A 40 5.45 14.07 -24.74
N SER A 41 6.61 14.69 -24.51
CA SER A 41 7.51 14.32 -23.42
C SER A 41 6.94 14.80 -22.08
N LEU A 42 6.02 14.00 -21.52
CA LEU A 42 5.31 14.31 -20.27
C LEU A 42 6.28 14.59 -19.11
N ASP A 43 7.32 13.78 -18.97
CA ASP A 43 8.33 13.96 -17.93
C ASP A 43 9.05 15.31 -18.05
N SER A 44 9.41 15.73 -19.27
CA SER A 44 10.09 17.02 -19.47
C SER A 44 9.17 18.20 -19.13
N GLN A 45 7.89 18.10 -19.48
CA GLN A 45 6.90 19.13 -19.14
C GLN A 45 6.65 19.21 -17.63
N LEU A 46 6.47 18.06 -16.97
CA LEU A 46 6.34 17.98 -15.52
C LEU A 46 7.54 18.64 -14.83
N ARG A 47 8.76 18.28 -15.23
CA ARG A 47 10.00 18.82 -14.68
C ARG A 47 10.10 20.33 -14.81
N ALA A 48 9.79 20.87 -15.99
CA ALA A 48 9.80 22.31 -16.22
C ALA A 48 8.80 23.05 -15.30
N ARG A 49 7.58 22.51 -15.15
CA ARG A 49 6.55 23.11 -14.29
C ARG A 49 6.92 23.04 -12.81
N LEU A 50 7.53 21.95 -12.34
CA LEU A 50 8.02 21.82 -10.97
C LEU A 50 9.20 22.75 -10.68
N CYS A 51 10.12 22.96 -11.63
CA CYS A 51 11.19 23.96 -11.49
C CYS A 51 10.63 25.37 -11.34
N ALA A 52 9.64 25.75 -12.15
CA ALA A 52 8.96 27.05 -11.99
C ALA A 52 8.26 27.16 -10.63
N LEU A 53 7.67 26.06 -10.16
CA LEU A 53 6.99 25.98 -8.87
C LEU A 53 7.96 26.16 -7.68
N ASN A 54 9.17 25.59 -7.75
CA ASN A 54 10.22 25.79 -6.74
C ASN A 54 10.59 27.27 -6.58
N VAL A 55 10.68 28.02 -7.69
CA VAL A 55 10.97 29.47 -7.65
C VAL A 55 9.85 30.23 -6.96
N SER A 56 8.59 29.90 -7.26
CA SER A 56 7.42 30.56 -6.70
C SER A 56 7.23 30.31 -5.20
N PHE A 57 7.65 29.15 -4.68
CA PHE A 57 7.37 28.77 -3.29
C PHE A 57 8.46 29.13 -2.28
N ALA A 58 9.64 29.61 -2.70
CA ALA A 58 10.78 30.15 -1.92
C ALA A 58 10.66 30.09 -0.37
N GLY A 59 10.48 28.89 0.20
CA GLY A 59 9.98 28.76 1.57
C GLY A 59 9.57 27.35 1.97
N ARG A 60 9.61 27.12 3.29
CA ARG A 60 9.30 25.87 3.98
C ARG A 60 7.79 25.56 3.92
N LEU A 61 7.39 24.62 3.06
CA LEU A 61 6.00 24.20 2.93
C LEU A 61 5.78 22.88 3.67
N SER A 62 4.76 22.74 4.52
CA SER A 62 4.45 21.43 5.12
C SER A 62 3.67 20.56 4.13
N LEU A 63 4.02 19.27 3.97
CA LEU A 63 3.24 18.35 3.15
C LEU A 63 1.92 17.95 3.83
N PRO A 64 0.80 17.79 3.09
CA PRO A 64 -0.46 17.31 3.66
C PRO A 64 -0.35 15.95 4.38
N LEU A 65 0.54 15.07 3.91
CA LEU A 65 0.81 13.75 4.50
C LEU A 65 1.41 13.84 5.90
N HIS A 66 2.26 14.84 6.15
CA HIS A 66 2.96 14.98 7.42
C HIS A 66 3.17 16.45 7.77
N SER A 67 2.46 16.90 8.80
CA SER A 67 2.63 18.25 9.38
C SER A 67 4.07 18.54 9.84
N LYS A 68 4.85 17.49 10.15
CA LYS A 68 6.26 17.56 10.54
C LYS A 68 7.24 17.48 9.36
N CYS A 69 6.77 17.08 8.19
CA CYS A 69 7.58 17.00 6.98
C CYS A 69 7.47 18.33 6.22
N THR A 70 8.47 19.17 6.42
CA THR A 70 8.57 20.46 5.74
C THR A 70 9.34 20.28 4.44
N LEU A 71 8.64 20.36 3.31
CA LEU A 71 9.20 20.52 1.97
C LEU A 71 10.08 21.77 1.89
N VAL A 72 11.27 21.58 1.31
CA VAL A 72 12.17 22.63 0.85
C VAL A 72 11.97 22.84 -0.64
N GLU A 73 12.10 21.79 -1.43
CA GLU A 73 11.94 21.86 -2.89
C GLU A 73 11.59 20.50 -3.53
N PHE A 74 11.04 20.55 -4.74
CA PHE A 74 10.93 19.38 -5.62
C PHE A 74 12.29 19.08 -6.25
N ILE A 75 12.74 17.82 -6.14
CA ILE A 75 13.89 17.33 -6.91
C ILE A 75 13.37 16.97 -8.30
N SER A 76 13.17 18.00 -9.13
CA SER A 76 12.50 17.88 -10.43
C SER A 76 13.10 16.76 -11.30
N SER A 77 14.42 16.62 -11.34
CA SER A 77 15.11 15.59 -12.13
C SER A 77 14.68 14.15 -11.81
N GLU A 78 14.23 13.88 -10.58
CA GLU A 78 13.75 12.57 -10.13
C GLU A 78 12.23 12.39 -10.23
N CYS A 79 11.51 13.43 -10.66
CA CYS A 79 10.07 13.40 -10.87
C CYS A 79 9.71 12.84 -12.25
N ARG A 80 8.59 12.12 -12.33
CA ARG A 80 8.09 11.49 -13.57
C ARG A 80 6.57 11.31 -13.55
N VAL A 81 5.98 11.16 -14.73
CA VAL A 81 4.57 10.77 -14.88
C VAL A 81 4.49 9.25 -14.96
N LEU A 82 3.70 8.63 -14.08
CA LEU A 82 3.56 7.17 -14.09
C LEU A 82 2.72 6.72 -15.28
N LYS A 83 3.14 5.60 -15.89
CA LYS A 83 2.46 4.98 -17.04
C LYS A 83 1.19 4.25 -16.59
N SER A 84 0.10 4.99 -16.43
CA SER A 84 -1.24 4.44 -16.15
C SER A 84 -2.32 5.31 -16.81
N PRO A 85 -3.57 4.83 -16.92
CA PRO A 85 -4.65 5.59 -17.55
C PRO A 85 -4.85 6.99 -16.96
N LYS A 86 -4.69 7.14 -15.64
CA LYS A 86 -4.88 8.41 -14.91
C LYS A 86 -3.61 9.24 -14.78
N ARG A 87 -2.46 8.76 -15.28
CA ARG A 87 -1.17 9.48 -15.32
C ARG A 87 -0.80 10.20 -14.00
N PRO A 88 -0.78 9.51 -12.85
CA PRO A 88 -0.44 10.13 -11.58
C PRO A 88 1.03 10.59 -11.56
N LEU A 89 1.31 11.62 -10.76
CA LEU A 89 2.62 12.25 -10.71
C LEU A 89 3.47 11.59 -9.62
N TRP A 90 4.62 11.03 -10.00
CA TRP A 90 5.65 10.62 -9.06
C TRP A 90 6.53 11.83 -8.72
N LEU A 91 6.50 12.24 -7.46
CA LEU A 91 7.17 13.43 -6.98
C LEU A 91 8.24 13.04 -5.96
N THR A 92 9.47 13.49 -6.17
CA THR A 92 10.56 13.40 -5.20
C THR A 92 10.79 14.78 -4.60
N LEU A 93 10.85 14.83 -3.28
CA LEU A 93 10.86 16.04 -2.47
C LEU A 93 12.08 16.02 -1.56
N GLU A 94 12.75 17.16 -1.40
CA GLU A 94 13.72 17.35 -0.32
C GLU A 94 13.05 18.02 0.87
N THR A 95 13.28 17.48 2.06
CA THR A 95 12.74 18.01 3.30
C THR A 95 13.72 18.94 4.01
N ALA A 96 13.23 19.72 4.98
CA ALA A 96 14.07 20.58 5.82
C ALA A 96 15.12 19.78 6.62
N SER A 97 14.88 18.49 6.86
CA SER A 97 15.85 17.55 7.44
C SER A 97 16.87 17.00 6.43
N ARG A 98 16.88 17.50 5.18
CA ARG A 98 17.73 17.01 4.08
C ARG A 98 17.53 15.52 3.78
N THR A 99 16.31 15.04 4.00
CA THR A 99 15.90 13.68 3.63
C THR A 99 15.04 13.74 2.37
N LYS A 100 15.16 12.73 1.52
CA LYS A 100 14.30 12.58 0.36
C LYS A 100 13.00 11.89 0.76
N VAL A 101 11.88 12.50 0.39
CA VAL A 101 10.55 11.91 0.52
C VAL A 101 9.99 11.74 -0.88
N ARG A 102 9.32 10.61 -1.13
CA ARG A 102 8.69 10.33 -2.41
C ARG A 102 7.20 10.18 -2.19
N VAL A 103 6.41 10.76 -3.06
CA VAL A 103 4.95 10.69 -3.01
C VAL A 103 4.39 10.54 -4.42
N ILE A 104 3.21 9.95 -4.51
CA ILE A 104 2.40 9.93 -5.70
C ILE A 104 1.25 10.90 -5.50
N PHE A 105 1.14 11.89 -6.39
CA PHE A 105 -0.04 12.74 -6.48
C PHE A 105 -1.01 12.13 -7.49
N LYS A 106 -2.20 11.73 -7.02
CA LYS A 106 -3.27 11.20 -7.86
C LYS A 106 -4.32 12.29 -8.09
N ALA A 107 -4.68 12.51 -9.35
CA ALA A 107 -5.79 13.38 -9.75
C ALA A 107 -6.78 12.57 -10.61
N GLY A 108 -8.07 12.72 -10.35
CA GLY A 108 -9.12 11.88 -10.93
C GLY A 108 -9.35 10.55 -10.18
N ASP A 109 -8.80 10.40 -8.98
CA ASP A 109 -8.99 9.25 -8.08
C ASP A 109 -9.56 9.71 -6.74
N ASP A 110 -10.59 9.01 -6.27
CA ASP A 110 -11.06 9.15 -4.90
C ASP A 110 -10.25 8.22 -3.99
N VAL A 111 -9.28 8.79 -3.27
CA VAL A 111 -8.40 8.02 -2.37
C VAL A 111 -8.96 7.86 -0.95
N ARG A 112 -10.21 8.27 -0.70
CA ARG A 112 -10.84 8.13 0.64
C ARG A 112 -10.94 6.66 1.04
N GLN A 113 -11.16 5.77 0.08
CA GLN A 113 -11.18 4.32 0.30
C GLN A 113 -9.82 3.80 0.78
N ASP A 114 -8.71 4.20 0.14
CA ASP A 114 -7.35 3.85 0.58
C ASP A 114 -7.12 4.33 2.02
N MET A 115 -7.52 5.56 2.35
CA MET A 115 -7.37 6.12 3.70
C MET A 115 -8.10 5.28 4.75
N VAL A 116 -9.37 4.96 4.49
CA VAL A 116 -10.22 4.19 5.39
C VAL A 116 -9.67 2.77 5.58
N THR A 117 -9.22 2.14 4.50
CA THR A 117 -8.56 0.84 4.53
C THR A 117 -7.29 0.87 5.38
N LEU A 118 -6.43 1.88 5.18
CA LEU A 118 -5.18 2.03 5.94
C LEU A 118 -5.44 2.29 7.42
N GLN A 119 -6.47 3.07 7.76
CA GLN A 119 -6.86 3.28 9.16
C GLN A 119 -7.35 1.99 9.82
N LEU A 120 -8.14 1.17 9.11
CA LEU A 120 -8.55 -0.16 9.60
C LEU A 120 -7.37 -1.10 9.77
N PHE A 121 -6.43 -1.12 8.83
CA PHE A 121 -5.19 -1.88 9.00
C PHE A 121 -4.39 -1.40 10.22
N GLY A 122 -4.37 -0.09 10.49
CA GLY A 122 -3.77 0.49 11.70
C GLY A 122 -4.44 -0.03 12.98
N LEU A 123 -5.77 -0.06 13.00
CA LEU A 123 -6.55 -0.64 14.09
C LEU A 123 -6.23 -2.13 14.27
N MET A 124 -6.29 -2.93 13.20
CA MET A 124 -5.97 -4.37 13.25
C MET A 124 -4.55 -4.62 13.76
N GLN A 125 -3.56 -3.84 13.29
CA GLN A 125 -2.19 -3.91 13.77
C GLN A 125 -2.07 -3.62 15.27
N GLN A 126 -2.85 -2.67 15.79
CA GLN A 126 -2.87 -2.37 17.21
C GLN A 126 -3.48 -3.54 18.00
N LEU A 127 -4.63 -4.07 17.58
CA LEU A 127 -5.27 -5.21 18.23
C LEU A 127 -4.33 -6.42 18.31
N TRP A 128 -3.66 -6.76 17.20
CA TRP A 128 -2.68 -7.85 17.18
C TRP A 128 -1.47 -7.57 18.07
N ARG A 129 -1.00 -6.33 18.13
CA ARG A 129 0.11 -5.95 19.02
C ARG A 129 -0.27 -6.12 20.49
N ASP A 130 -1.46 -5.65 20.86
CA ASP A 130 -1.97 -5.74 22.24
C ASP A 130 -2.15 -7.20 22.67
N ALA A 131 -2.53 -8.08 21.74
CA ALA A 131 -2.64 -9.53 21.94
C ALA A 131 -1.30 -10.31 21.81
N ASN A 132 -0.16 -9.62 21.63
CA ASN A 132 1.16 -10.25 21.40
C ASN A 132 1.18 -11.21 20.19
N ILE A 133 0.40 -10.92 19.15
CA ILE A 133 0.40 -11.66 17.90
C ILE A 133 1.42 -11.01 16.97
N PRO A 134 2.48 -11.74 16.56
CA PRO A 134 3.65 -11.15 15.93
C PRO A 134 3.46 -10.85 14.42
N VAL A 135 2.26 -10.49 13.98
CA VAL A 135 2.05 -10.01 12.61
C VAL A 135 2.51 -8.55 12.47
N GLN A 136 2.96 -8.19 11.29
CA GLN A 136 3.53 -6.86 11.04
C GLN A 136 3.05 -6.31 9.70
N LEU A 137 2.00 -5.50 9.77
CA LEU A 137 1.60 -4.59 8.69
C LEU A 137 2.52 -3.38 8.70
N GLN A 138 2.77 -2.86 7.51
CA GLN A 138 3.48 -1.61 7.33
C GLN A 138 2.63 -0.73 6.44
N LEU A 139 2.11 0.31 7.05
CA LEU A 139 1.17 1.22 6.45
C LEU A 139 1.94 2.37 5.84
N TYR A 140 1.53 2.77 4.66
CA TYR A 140 1.96 3.99 4.01
C TYR A 140 0.93 5.07 4.31
N GLU A 141 1.35 6.32 4.23
CA GLU A 141 0.43 7.44 4.41
C GLU A 141 -0.38 7.70 3.13
N CYS A 142 -1.68 7.97 3.29
CA CYS A 142 -2.56 8.40 2.21
C CYS A 142 -3.46 9.52 2.73
N VAL A 143 -3.58 10.60 1.95
CA VAL A 143 -4.42 11.75 2.30
C VAL A 143 -5.16 12.25 1.07
N ALA A 144 -6.49 12.23 1.14
CA ALA A 144 -7.36 12.91 0.19
C ALA A 144 -7.22 14.43 0.37
N THR A 145 -6.96 15.13 -0.73
CA THR A 145 -6.80 16.59 -0.77
C THR A 145 -7.98 17.28 -1.43
N SER A 146 -8.82 16.53 -2.16
CA SER A 146 -10.10 16.95 -2.71
C SER A 146 -10.99 15.71 -2.94
N PRO A 147 -12.26 15.86 -3.38
CA PRO A 147 -13.11 14.71 -3.70
C PRO A 147 -12.57 13.76 -4.80
N SER A 148 -11.61 14.22 -5.60
CA SER A 148 -11.02 13.44 -6.70
C SER A 148 -9.50 13.59 -6.80
N SER A 149 -8.83 13.94 -5.71
CA SER A 149 -7.37 13.96 -5.67
C SER A 149 -6.83 13.62 -4.30
N GLY A 150 -5.61 13.11 -4.28
CA GLY A 150 -4.91 12.82 -3.03
C GLY A 150 -3.42 12.66 -3.22
N VAL A 151 -2.75 12.56 -2.09
CA VAL A 151 -1.31 12.32 -2.01
C VAL A 151 -1.10 11.01 -1.28
N VAL A 152 -0.20 10.20 -1.82
CA VAL A 152 0.07 8.85 -1.37
C VAL A 152 1.57 8.73 -1.14
N GLU A 153 2.01 8.28 0.03
CA GLU A 153 3.42 8.02 0.30
C GLU A 153 3.94 6.91 -0.61
N VAL A 154 5.13 7.13 -1.18
CA VAL A 154 5.89 6.08 -1.86
C VAL A 154 6.81 5.44 -0.86
N VAL A 155 6.69 4.13 -0.72
CA VAL A 155 7.55 3.40 0.18
C VAL A 155 8.90 3.10 -0.48
N GLY A 156 9.98 3.45 0.24
CA GLY A 156 11.35 3.30 -0.26
C GLY A 156 11.75 1.83 -0.42
N ASP A 157 12.66 1.57 -1.36
CA ASP A 157 13.32 0.27 -1.54
C ASP A 157 12.35 -0.91 -1.67
N ALA A 158 11.21 -0.67 -2.29
CA ALA A 158 10.16 -1.64 -2.54
C ALA A 158 9.97 -1.83 -4.05
N ILE A 159 9.61 -3.04 -4.45
CA ILE A 159 9.27 -3.36 -5.83
C ILE A 159 8.01 -4.21 -5.88
N THR A 160 7.28 -4.11 -6.98
CA THR A 160 6.09 -4.95 -7.20
C THR A 160 6.50 -6.41 -7.40
N THR A 161 5.62 -7.34 -7.04
CA THR A 161 5.83 -8.76 -7.38
C THR A 161 5.88 -8.97 -8.89
N ALA A 162 5.16 -8.14 -9.67
CA ALA A 162 5.31 -8.10 -11.12
C ALA A 162 6.74 -7.74 -11.56
N ALA A 163 7.41 -6.79 -10.90
CA ALA A 163 8.81 -6.45 -11.18
C ALA A 163 9.76 -7.63 -10.87
N ILE A 164 9.52 -8.36 -9.77
CA ILE A 164 10.26 -9.60 -9.44
C ILE A 164 10.06 -10.64 -10.56
N HIS A 165 8.82 -10.84 -11.00
CA HIS A 165 8.52 -11.79 -12.07
C HIS A 165 9.14 -11.37 -13.42
N LYS A 166 9.21 -10.07 -13.70
CA LYS A 166 9.71 -9.54 -14.99
C LYS A 166 11.16 -9.93 -15.27
N GLU A 167 11.98 -10.13 -14.23
CA GLU A 167 13.35 -10.68 -14.37
C GLU A 167 13.37 -12.11 -14.94
N GLY A 168 12.23 -12.82 -14.91
CA GLY A 168 12.02 -14.13 -15.53
C GLY A 168 11.29 -14.09 -16.88
N GLY A 169 11.03 -12.91 -17.45
CA GLY A 169 10.24 -12.73 -18.66
C GLY A 169 8.74 -12.93 -18.44
N VAL A 170 7.98 -13.13 -19.52
CA VAL A 170 6.50 -13.30 -19.46
C VAL A 170 6.07 -14.47 -18.57
N LEU A 171 6.88 -15.53 -18.52
CA LEU A 171 6.65 -16.72 -17.68
C LEU A 171 7.24 -16.60 -16.27
N GLY A 172 7.63 -15.40 -15.84
CA GLY A 172 8.08 -15.13 -14.47
C GLY A 172 7.13 -15.68 -13.40
N PRO A 173 5.80 -15.43 -13.48
CA PRO A 173 4.80 -15.93 -12.52
C PRO A 173 4.60 -17.46 -12.53
N MET A 174 5.32 -18.19 -13.39
CA MET A 174 5.29 -19.65 -13.50
C MET A 174 6.54 -20.29 -12.89
N GLN A 175 7.47 -19.49 -12.37
CA GLN A 175 8.78 -19.95 -11.89
C GLN A 175 8.86 -19.83 -10.36
N ASP A 176 8.44 -20.89 -9.66
CA ASP A 176 8.24 -20.91 -8.20
C ASP A 176 9.46 -20.44 -7.39
N MET A 177 10.69 -20.66 -7.89
CA MET A 177 11.93 -20.23 -7.23
C MET A 177 12.22 -18.73 -7.32
N ARG A 178 11.53 -17.97 -8.18
CA ARG A 178 11.90 -16.56 -8.46
C ARG A 178 11.80 -15.68 -7.23
N PHE A 179 10.67 -15.76 -6.54
CA PHE A 179 10.44 -14.99 -5.33
C PHE A 179 11.47 -15.32 -4.24
N ALA A 180 11.75 -16.61 -4.02
CA ALA A 180 12.75 -17.08 -3.07
C ALA A 180 14.16 -16.59 -3.43
N LYS A 181 14.57 -16.75 -4.71
CA LYS A 181 15.88 -16.32 -5.20
C LYS A 181 16.07 -14.81 -5.11
N TRP A 182 15.02 -14.04 -5.39
CA TRP A 182 15.04 -12.60 -5.23
C TRP A 182 15.23 -12.23 -3.74
N LEU A 183 14.45 -12.82 -2.83
CA LEU A 183 14.61 -12.60 -1.39
C LEU A 183 16.03 -12.96 -0.91
N GLU A 184 16.59 -14.08 -1.38
CA GLU A 184 17.94 -14.50 -1.03
C GLU A 184 18.99 -13.50 -1.54
N THR A 185 18.90 -13.11 -2.80
CA THR A 185 19.86 -12.17 -3.44
C THR A 185 19.89 -10.82 -2.71
N GLN A 186 18.73 -10.33 -2.31
CA GLN A 186 18.60 -9.03 -1.62
C GLN A 186 19.07 -9.07 -0.16
N ASN A 187 19.21 -10.26 0.42
CA ASN A 187 19.59 -10.45 1.82
C ASN A 187 20.85 -11.32 1.97
N ALA A 188 21.67 -11.38 0.91
CA ALA A 188 22.86 -12.23 0.80
C ALA A 188 24.00 -11.85 1.76
N SER A 189 23.88 -10.72 2.48
CA SER A 189 24.91 -10.25 3.40
C SER A 189 25.20 -11.22 4.56
N SER A 190 24.20 -12.00 5.00
CA SER A 190 24.44 -13.15 5.88
C SER A 190 23.24 -14.11 5.89
N PRO A 191 23.42 -15.41 6.21
CA PRO A 191 22.31 -16.33 6.41
C PRO A 191 21.31 -15.86 7.48
N LYS A 192 21.80 -15.15 8.52
CA LYS A 192 20.95 -14.56 9.56
C LYS A 192 20.05 -13.47 9.01
N HIS A 193 20.57 -12.61 8.13
CA HIS A 193 19.75 -11.57 7.47
C HIS A 193 18.68 -12.24 6.62
N TYR A 194 19.02 -13.18 5.75
CA TYR A 194 18.01 -13.90 4.97
C TYR A 194 16.90 -14.51 5.84
N MET A 195 17.24 -15.18 6.94
CA MET A 195 16.25 -15.73 7.87
C MET A 195 15.36 -14.67 8.53
N GLN A 196 15.91 -13.52 8.90
CA GLN A 196 15.12 -12.40 9.42
C GLN A 196 14.20 -11.80 8.35
N ALA A 197 14.64 -11.75 7.09
CA ALA A 197 13.83 -11.29 5.95
C ALA A 197 12.64 -12.21 5.76
N LEU A 198 12.91 -13.51 5.83
CA LEU A 198 11.92 -14.55 5.63
C LEU A 198 10.89 -14.59 6.77
N ASP A 199 11.33 -14.42 8.02
CA ASP A 199 10.42 -14.29 9.16
C ASP A 199 9.58 -13.01 9.09
N LEU A 200 10.15 -11.88 8.67
CA LEU A 200 9.39 -10.65 8.45
C LEU A 200 8.35 -10.83 7.33
N PHE A 201 8.76 -11.41 6.20
CA PHE A 201 7.87 -11.73 5.09
C PHE A 201 6.71 -12.63 5.55
N ARG A 202 7.00 -13.67 6.32
CA ARG A 202 6.00 -14.57 6.91
C ARG A 202 4.98 -13.81 7.76
N ARG A 203 5.47 -12.92 8.65
CA ARG A 203 4.63 -12.14 9.58
C ARG A 203 3.78 -11.09 8.86
N SER A 204 4.34 -10.41 7.86
CA SER A 204 3.60 -9.42 7.07
C SER A 204 2.59 -10.08 6.14
N ALA A 205 2.97 -11.17 5.47
CA ALA A 205 2.07 -11.97 4.65
C ALA A 205 0.89 -12.49 5.45
N ALA A 206 1.12 -12.99 6.67
CA ALA A 206 0.04 -13.50 7.53
C ALA A 206 -0.94 -12.37 7.92
N GLY A 207 -0.42 -11.22 8.35
CA GLY A 207 -1.25 -10.06 8.68
C GLY A 207 -2.08 -9.58 7.50
N TYR A 208 -1.44 -9.39 6.33
CA TYR A 208 -2.13 -8.91 5.14
C TYR A 208 -3.13 -9.94 4.58
N CYS A 209 -2.83 -11.25 4.59
CA CYS A 209 -3.78 -12.32 4.24
C CYS A 209 -5.08 -12.20 5.03
N VAL A 210 -4.96 -12.05 6.35
CA VAL A 210 -6.13 -11.99 7.23
C VAL A 210 -6.87 -10.67 7.04
N ALA A 211 -6.15 -9.54 7.05
CA ALA A 211 -6.77 -8.22 6.92
C ALA A 211 -7.57 -8.08 5.61
N THR A 212 -7.01 -8.54 4.49
CA THR A 212 -7.62 -8.36 3.17
C THR A 212 -8.72 -9.37 2.92
N HIS A 213 -8.65 -10.56 3.55
CA HIS A 213 -9.77 -11.49 3.59
C HIS A 213 -10.95 -10.89 4.34
N VAL A 214 -10.72 -10.39 5.55
CA VAL A 214 -11.77 -9.82 6.41
C VAL A 214 -12.41 -8.59 5.77
N LEU A 215 -11.64 -7.73 5.10
CA LEU A 215 -12.18 -6.54 4.43
C LEU A 215 -12.68 -6.80 3.00
N GLY A 216 -12.56 -8.01 2.46
CA GLY A 216 -13.08 -8.32 1.13
C GLY A 216 -12.38 -7.63 -0.05
N ILE A 217 -11.16 -7.10 0.13
CA ILE A 217 -10.55 -6.24 -0.90
C ILE A 217 -10.10 -7.09 -2.09
N GLY A 218 -10.77 -7.01 -3.25
CA GLY A 218 -10.65 -8.00 -4.34
C GLY A 218 -9.69 -7.69 -5.49
N ASP A 219 -9.21 -6.45 -5.65
CA ASP A 219 -8.33 -6.03 -6.76
C ASP A 219 -6.87 -6.46 -6.54
N ARG A 220 -6.65 -7.78 -6.58
CA ARG A 220 -5.43 -8.44 -6.12
C ARG A 220 -4.62 -9.04 -7.27
N HIS A 221 -3.90 -8.19 -8.01
CA HIS A 221 -2.94 -8.60 -9.04
C HIS A 221 -1.50 -8.21 -8.67
N ASN A 222 -0.52 -8.78 -9.37
CA ASN A 222 0.91 -8.71 -9.06
C ASN A 222 1.53 -7.28 -9.07
N ASP A 223 0.89 -6.30 -9.71
CA ASP A 223 1.30 -4.89 -9.67
C ASP A 223 0.83 -4.14 -8.42
N ASN A 224 -0.19 -4.66 -7.72
CA ASN A 224 -0.72 -4.09 -6.47
C ASN A 224 -0.12 -4.75 -5.22
N ILE A 225 0.81 -5.71 -5.40
CA ILE A 225 1.54 -6.35 -4.32
C ILE A 225 3.00 -5.94 -4.42
N MET A 226 3.53 -5.35 -3.35
CA MET A 226 4.91 -4.93 -3.29
C MET A 226 5.65 -5.56 -2.10
N VAL A 227 6.94 -5.82 -2.30
CA VAL A 227 7.85 -6.45 -1.35
C VAL A 227 9.15 -5.67 -1.42
N GLY A 228 9.95 -5.67 -0.35
CA GLY A 228 11.31 -5.16 -0.49
C GLY A 228 12.34 -5.73 0.47
N LEU A 229 13.56 -5.21 0.32
CA LEU A 229 14.90 -5.52 0.90
C LEU A 229 15.13 -5.23 2.41
N MET A 230 15.46 -6.18 3.29
CA MET A 230 15.54 -5.90 4.75
C MET A 230 16.18 -4.57 5.22
N ASN A 231 15.62 -4.05 6.32
CA ASN A 231 15.84 -2.75 6.97
C ASN A 231 14.98 -1.60 6.43
N PHE A 232 13.74 -1.57 6.94
CA PHE A 232 12.82 -0.44 6.99
C PHE A 232 12.11 -0.01 5.68
N LYS A 233 10.78 0.09 5.81
CA LYS A 233 9.77 0.65 4.90
C LYS A 233 9.38 -0.22 3.68
N ARG A 234 8.19 -0.87 3.69
CA ARG A 234 7.35 -1.40 2.54
C ARG A 234 5.95 -1.76 2.99
N ASP A 235 4.86 -1.69 2.24
CA ASP A 235 4.43 -1.03 1.01
C ASP A 235 2.91 -1.30 0.94
N GLN A 236 2.21 -0.71 -0.04
CA GLN A 236 0.77 -0.88 -0.23
C GLN A 236 0.44 -2.28 -0.67
N THR A 237 -0.48 -2.96 0.04
CA THR A 237 -1.07 -4.17 -0.53
C THR A 237 -2.51 -4.40 -0.09
N SER A 238 -3.28 -4.89 -1.07
CA SER A 238 -4.30 -5.91 -0.90
C SER A 238 -3.69 -7.25 -1.33
N PHE A 239 -3.63 -8.24 -0.46
CA PHE A 239 -2.67 -9.35 -0.56
C PHE A 239 -3.28 -10.65 -1.11
N VAL A 240 -2.60 -11.25 -2.10
CA VAL A 240 -2.75 -12.66 -2.55
C VAL A 240 -1.51 -13.43 -2.11
N PHE A 241 -1.71 -14.57 -1.45
CA PHE A 241 -0.61 -15.50 -1.17
C PHE A 241 -0.46 -16.49 -2.33
N THR A 242 0.62 -16.38 -3.10
CA THR A 242 0.84 -17.19 -4.33
C THR A 242 1.69 -18.44 -4.06
N LYS A 243 1.70 -19.38 -5.02
CA LYS A 243 2.58 -20.58 -4.94
C LYS A 243 4.06 -20.22 -4.77
N GLU A 244 4.53 -19.14 -5.37
CA GLU A 244 5.93 -18.70 -5.27
C GLU A 244 6.26 -18.18 -3.87
N MET A 245 5.29 -17.50 -3.23
CA MET A 245 5.40 -17.09 -1.84
C MET A 245 5.41 -18.30 -0.90
N ALA A 246 4.57 -19.30 -1.16
CA ALA A 246 4.59 -20.57 -0.43
C ALA A 246 5.95 -21.29 -0.59
N PHE A 247 6.49 -21.31 -1.81
CA PHE A 247 7.79 -21.88 -2.10
C PHE A 247 8.91 -21.17 -1.33
N ALA A 248 8.87 -19.83 -1.24
CA ALA A 248 9.82 -19.07 -0.45
C ALA A 248 9.78 -19.41 1.05
N LEU A 249 8.61 -19.78 1.57
CA LEU A 249 8.48 -20.31 2.94
C LEU A 249 8.92 -21.78 3.09
N GLY A 250 9.50 -22.40 2.06
CA GLY A 250 9.95 -23.80 2.07
C GLY A 250 8.95 -24.79 1.45
N GLY A 251 7.85 -24.30 0.88
CA GLY A 251 6.78 -25.13 0.32
C GLY A 251 5.70 -25.51 1.34
N THR A 252 4.56 -26.02 0.87
CA THR A 252 3.37 -26.30 1.69
C THR A 252 3.59 -27.37 2.75
N GLU A 253 4.52 -28.29 2.52
CA GLU A 253 4.87 -29.37 3.47
C GLU A 253 5.89 -28.94 4.53
N SER A 254 6.41 -27.70 4.45
CA SER A 254 7.46 -27.26 5.37
C SER A 254 6.91 -26.89 6.75
N PRO A 255 7.66 -27.17 7.83
CA PRO A 255 7.30 -26.68 9.16
C PRO A 255 7.17 -25.16 9.20
N PHE A 256 7.97 -24.44 8.41
CA PHE A 256 7.93 -22.98 8.38
C PHE A 256 6.63 -22.45 7.76
N PHE A 257 6.13 -23.07 6.68
CA PHE A 257 4.80 -22.80 6.15
C PHE A 257 3.69 -23.15 7.15
N ALA A 258 3.79 -24.26 7.88
CA ALA A 258 2.81 -24.58 8.93
C ALA A 258 2.74 -23.48 10.01
N THR A 259 3.87 -22.88 10.39
CA THR A 259 3.87 -21.75 11.33
C THR A 259 3.24 -20.48 10.75
N PHE A 260 3.29 -20.27 9.43
CA PHE A 260 2.58 -19.20 8.74
C PHE A 260 1.07 -19.39 8.83
N VAL A 261 0.58 -20.58 8.50
CA VAL A 261 -0.86 -20.92 8.57
C VAL A 261 -1.38 -20.78 10.01
N ALA A 262 -0.62 -21.26 10.99
CA ALA A 262 -0.96 -21.10 12.40
C ALA A 262 -1.01 -19.63 12.83
N LEU A 263 -0.10 -18.78 12.32
CA LEU A 263 -0.11 -17.34 12.59
C LEU A 263 -1.33 -16.66 11.99
N CYS A 264 -1.74 -17.03 10.77
CA CYS A 264 -2.98 -16.54 10.15
C CYS A 264 -4.21 -16.89 11.01
N GLY A 265 -4.33 -18.14 11.46
CA GLY A 265 -5.45 -18.56 12.32
C GLY A 265 -5.50 -17.79 13.65
N ARG A 266 -4.34 -17.54 14.27
CA ARG A 266 -4.24 -16.68 15.46
C ARG A 266 -4.68 -15.25 15.19
N ALA A 267 -4.19 -14.65 14.11
CA ALA A 267 -4.52 -13.27 13.73
C ALA A 267 -6.02 -13.12 13.39
N LEU A 268 -6.61 -14.08 12.68
CA LEU A 268 -8.05 -14.11 12.41
C LEU A 268 -8.85 -14.17 13.72
N ASN A 269 -8.53 -15.11 14.59
CA ASN A 269 -9.23 -15.28 15.87
C ASN A 269 -9.15 -14.05 16.77
N GLU A 270 -8.07 -13.28 16.70
CA GLU A 270 -8.02 -12.00 17.41
C GLU A 270 -9.04 -11.01 16.84
N LEU A 271 -9.09 -10.83 15.51
CA LEU A 271 -10.08 -9.92 14.92
C LEU A 271 -11.53 -10.33 15.21
N ARG A 272 -11.80 -11.64 15.32
CA ARG A 272 -13.13 -12.18 15.70
C ARG A 272 -13.57 -11.69 17.08
N GLN A 273 -12.65 -11.53 18.03
CA GLN A 273 -12.97 -10.99 19.37
C GLN A 273 -13.37 -9.51 19.33
N HIS A 274 -13.02 -8.80 18.26
CA HIS A 274 -13.24 -7.35 18.10
C HIS A 274 -14.24 -7.02 16.98
N VAL A 275 -15.09 -7.97 16.57
CA VAL A 275 -16.06 -7.78 15.48
C VAL A 275 -16.92 -6.53 15.68
N HIS A 276 -17.42 -6.29 16.89
CA HIS A 276 -18.25 -5.11 17.17
C HIS A 276 -17.51 -3.79 16.96
N LEU A 277 -16.23 -3.72 17.31
CA LEU A 277 -15.42 -2.53 17.11
C LEU A 277 -15.21 -2.27 15.62
N ILE A 278 -14.83 -3.30 14.86
CA ILE A 278 -14.59 -3.22 13.42
C ILE A 278 -15.88 -2.83 12.68
N SER A 279 -16.99 -3.49 12.97
CA SER A 279 -18.30 -3.20 12.35
C SER A 279 -18.82 -1.81 12.71
N THR A 280 -18.66 -1.37 13.98
CA THR A 280 -19.07 -0.02 14.39
C THR A 280 -18.23 1.03 13.68
N TRP A 281 -16.92 0.84 13.58
CA TRP A 281 -16.03 1.76 12.88
C TRP A 281 -16.43 1.92 11.40
N LEU A 282 -16.70 0.80 10.70
CA LEU A 282 -17.17 0.83 9.31
C LEU A 282 -18.55 1.50 9.18
N THR A 283 -19.46 1.25 10.13
CA THR A 283 -20.80 1.86 10.14
C THR A 283 -20.71 3.38 10.25
N LEU A 284 -19.79 3.90 11.06
CA LEU A 284 -19.53 5.34 11.17
C LEU A 284 -19.00 5.95 9.87
N MET A 285 -18.45 5.14 8.97
CA MET A 285 -17.93 5.59 7.68
C MET A 285 -18.95 5.57 6.54
N VAL A 286 -20.10 4.89 6.70
CA VAL A 286 -21.18 4.83 5.69
C VAL A 286 -21.62 6.21 5.20
N PRO A 287 -21.83 7.23 6.07
CA PRO A 287 -22.22 8.57 5.60
C PRO A 287 -21.19 9.28 4.71
N ALA A 288 -19.93 8.82 4.68
CA ALA A 288 -18.92 9.37 3.77
C ALA A 288 -19.18 9.01 2.30
N ASN A 289 -20.09 8.06 2.04
CA ASN A 289 -20.61 7.68 0.74
C ASN A 289 -19.48 7.35 -0.26
N MET A 290 -18.61 6.43 0.14
CA MET A 290 -17.57 5.88 -0.74
C MET A 290 -18.18 4.74 -1.56
N LEU A 291 -17.70 4.51 -2.78
CA LEU A 291 -18.36 3.64 -3.76
C LEU A 291 -18.69 2.22 -3.24
N GLU A 292 -17.82 1.64 -2.40
CA GLU A 292 -17.89 0.27 -1.86
C GLU A 292 -18.35 0.26 -0.39
N LEU A 293 -18.74 1.42 0.15
CA LEU A 293 -19.27 1.57 1.51
C LEU A 293 -20.33 2.67 1.51
N GLN A 294 -21.47 2.36 0.89
CA GLN A 294 -22.63 3.25 0.78
C GLN A 294 -23.77 2.85 1.72
N ASP A 295 -23.81 1.57 2.09
CA ASP A 295 -24.86 1.00 2.92
C ASP A 295 -24.26 0.10 4.02
N VAL A 296 -25.01 -0.06 5.12
CA VAL A 296 -24.66 -1.00 6.20
C VAL A 296 -24.57 -2.44 5.70
N HIS A 297 -25.31 -2.79 4.64
CA HIS A 297 -25.22 -4.10 3.99
C HIS A 297 -23.82 -4.39 3.42
N ASP A 298 -23.06 -3.37 3.02
CA ASP A 298 -21.68 -3.53 2.54
C ASP A 298 -20.74 -4.04 3.64
N ILE A 299 -21.13 -3.90 4.92
CA ILE A 299 -20.37 -4.34 6.09
C ILE A 299 -20.63 -5.83 6.40
N TYR A 300 -21.71 -6.42 5.90
CA TYR A 300 -22.07 -7.82 6.21
C TYR A 300 -20.97 -8.78 5.79
N HIS A 301 -20.29 -8.51 4.67
CA HIS A 301 -19.14 -9.29 4.24
C HIS A 301 -18.07 -9.40 5.34
N VAL A 302 -17.79 -8.33 6.07
CA VAL A 302 -16.78 -8.32 7.14
C VAL A 302 -17.19 -9.25 8.29
N VAL A 303 -18.47 -9.26 8.64
CA VAL A 303 -19.02 -10.13 9.68
C VAL A 303 -19.01 -11.60 9.22
N GLU A 304 -19.41 -11.86 7.97
CA GLU A 304 -19.39 -13.20 7.37
C GLU A 304 -17.96 -13.75 7.26
N ALA A 305 -16.99 -12.92 6.86
CA ALA A 305 -15.58 -13.32 6.73
C ALA A 305 -14.94 -13.69 8.08
N LEU A 306 -15.50 -13.20 9.19
CA LEU A 306 -15.07 -13.53 10.55
C LEU A 306 -15.70 -14.83 11.08
N VAL A 307 -16.65 -15.46 10.37
CA VAL A 307 -17.20 -16.79 10.68
C VAL A 307 -17.54 -16.96 12.16
N MET A 308 -18.34 -16.03 12.70
CA MET A 308 -18.59 -15.88 14.14
C MET A 308 -19.29 -17.08 14.79
N ASP A 309 -19.93 -17.93 13.99
CA ASP A 309 -20.60 -19.17 14.37
C ASP A 309 -19.65 -20.33 14.68
N LEU A 310 -18.41 -20.28 14.19
CA LEU A 310 -17.41 -21.33 14.40
C LEU A 310 -16.68 -21.20 15.74
N THR A 311 -16.10 -22.29 16.25
CA THR A 311 -15.11 -22.20 17.35
C THR A 311 -13.80 -21.56 16.87
N PRO A 312 -12.91 -21.12 17.77
CA PRO A 312 -11.59 -20.63 17.38
C PRO A 312 -10.77 -21.63 16.55
N THR A 313 -10.87 -22.92 16.88
CA THR A 313 -10.17 -23.99 16.16
C THR A 313 -10.76 -24.18 14.76
N GLU A 314 -12.08 -24.25 14.64
CA GLU A 314 -12.76 -24.43 13.35
C GLU A 314 -12.50 -23.26 12.40
N ALA A 315 -12.56 -22.02 12.88
CA ALA A 315 -12.26 -20.85 12.04
C ALA A 315 -10.80 -20.83 11.55
N ALA A 316 -9.86 -21.25 12.40
CA ALA A 316 -8.46 -21.37 11.98
C ALA A 316 -8.28 -22.46 10.91
N LEU A 317 -9.00 -23.58 11.02
CA LEU A 317 -9.01 -24.65 10.01
C LEU A 317 -9.69 -24.22 8.71
N ASP A 318 -10.82 -23.51 8.79
CA ASP A 318 -11.50 -22.92 7.63
C ASP A 318 -10.56 -21.98 6.86
N PHE A 319 -9.89 -21.06 7.58
CA PHE A 319 -8.94 -20.15 6.96
C PHE A 319 -7.73 -20.88 6.36
N ALA A 320 -7.23 -21.92 7.03
CA ALA A 320 -6.18 -22.78 6.48
C ALA A 320 -6.63 -23.43 5.16
N GLY A 321 -7.86 -23.94 5.11
CA GLY A 321 -8.49 -24.46 3.90
C GLY A 321 -8.50 -23.44 2.77
N LYS A 322 -8.94 -22.20 3.06
CA LYS A 322 -8.93 -21.08 2.09
C LYS A 322 -7.51 -20.79 1.56
N ILE A 323 -6.48 -20.81 2.41
CA ILE A 323 -5.08 -20.66 1.96
C ILE A 323 -4.71 -21.76 0.94
N HIS A 324 -5.02 -23.02 1.25
CA HIS A 324 -4.71 -24.13 0.35
C HIS A 324 -5.52 -24.07 -0.96
N THR A 325 -6.79 -23.68 -0.91
CA THR A 325 -7.61 -23.45 -2.12
C THR A 325 -7.03 -22.33 -2.98
N CYS A 326 -6.63 -21.20 -2.39
CA CYS A 326 -5.97 -20.11 -3.12
C CYS A 326 -4.65 -20.55 -3.76
N LEU A 327 -3.87 -21.39 -3.08
CA LEU A 327 -2.65 -21.97 -3.65
C LEU A 327 -2.96 -22.95 -4.78
N GLY A 328 -4.08 -23.67 -4.72
CA GLY A 328 -4.51 -24.62 -5.76
C GLY A 328 -5.01 -23.98 -7.04
N ASP A 329 -5.48 -22.72 -7.00
CA ASP A 329 -6.13 -22.04 -8.12
C ASP A 329 -5.13 -21.57 -9.21
N PRO A 330 -5.13 -22.17 -10.41
CA PRO A 330 -4.25 -21.75 -11.51
C PRO A 330 -4.70 -20.41 -12.11
N TYR A 331 -5.96 -20.00 -11.93
CA TYR A 331 -6.53 -18.81 -12.55
C TYR A 331 -5.76 -17.54 -12.16
N LYS A 332 -5.35 -17.41 -10.90
CA LYS A 332 -4.58 -16.25 -10.43
C LYS A 332 -3.19 -16.15 -11.07
N ARG A 333 -2.54 -17.27 -11.40
CA ARG A 333 -1.26 -17.23 -12.13
C ARG A 333 -1.48 -16.82 -13.58
N ILE A 334 -2.55 -17.32 -14.20
CA ILE A 334 -2.94 -16.98 -15.58
C ILE A 334 -3.29 -15.49 -15.66
N ASP A 335 -4.12 -14.98 -14.75
CA ASP A 335 -4.53 -13.59 -14.65
C ASP A 335 -3.32 -12.65 -14.51
N ASN A 336 -2.41 -12.94 -13.57
CA ASN A 336 -1.14 -12.20 -13.43
C ASN A 336 -0.25 -12.26 -14.69
N THR A 337 -0.28 -13.37 -15.43
CA THR A 337 0.49 -13.54 -16.68
C THR A 337 -0.13 -12.71 -17.81
N ILE A 338 -1.46 -12.71 -17.93
CA ILE A 338 -2.22 -11.86 -18.87
C ILE A 338 -1.97 -10.39 -18.55
N HIS A 339 -1.99 -10.01 -17.27
CA HIS A 339 -1.72 -8.64 -16.83
C HIS A 339 -0.31 -8.18 -17.26
N ASN A 340 0.71 -9.02 -17.04
CA ASN A 340 2.08 -8.77 -17.52
C ASN A 340 2.16 -8.62 -19.04
N LEU A 341 1.43 -9.44 -19.80
CA LEU A 341 1.38 -9.37 -21.26
C LEU A 341 0.72 -8.06 -21.74
N VAL A 342 -0.38 -7.64 -21.12
CA VAL A 342 -1.04 -6.37 -21.44
C VAL A 342 -0.12 -5.17 -21.19
N HIS A 343 0.70 -5.18 -20.14
CA HIS A 343 1.71 -4.14 -19.90
C HIS A 343 2.84 -4.11 -20.93
N LEU A 344 3.23 -5.26 -21.48
CA LEU A 344 4.22 -5.35 -22.57
C LEU A 344 3.67 -4.83 -23.91
N LEU A 345 2.36 -4.95 -24.12
CA LEU A 345 1.68 -4.54 -25.36
C LEU A 345 1.17 -3.09 -25.33
N ARG A 346 1.20 -2.42 -24.17
CA ARG A 346 0.87 -0.99 -24.06
C ARG A 346 2.05 -0.13 -24.57
N PRO A 347 1.85 0.73 -25.58
CA PRO A 347 2.92 1.56 -26.17
C PRO A 347 3.56 2.54 -25.20
#